data_AF-A0A432C1A3-F1
#
_entry.id   AF-A0A432C1A3-F1
#
_cell.length_a   1.000
_cell.length_b   1.000
_cell.length_c   1.000
_cell.angle_alpha   90.00
_cell.angle_beta   90.00
_cell.angle_gamma   90.00
#
_symmetry.space_group_name_H-M   'P 1'
#
loop_
_entity.id
_entity.type
_entity.pdbx_description
1 polymer ?
#
loop_
_entity_poly.entity_id
_entity_poly.type
_entity_poly.pdbx_seq_one_letter_code
_entity_poly.pdbx_strand_id
1 'polypeptide(L)'
;FRTLLENSMMSLAKSFFPLTAYMKKDPEFGAFWQIIYDEFLETKRLLLKIAGHNELMENYPDGKASIDIRERIVLPLLTIQQYALLRINELNKEQKPDLDLIQTYEKIVTRSLFGNTNASRNSA
;
A
#
# COMPACT_ATOMS: atom_id res chain seq x y z
N PHE A 1 4.02 -23.69 12.06
CA PHE A 1 5.15 -22.95 11.48
C PHE A 1 4.90 -22.59 10.02
N ARG A 2 4.71 -23.58 9.12
CA ARG A 2 4.45 -23.35 7.68
C ARG A 2 3.33 -22.33 7.39
N THR A 3 2.17 -22.48 8.00
CA THR A 3 1.02 -21.58 7.82
C THR A 3 1.32 -20.13 8.20
N LEU A 4 2.16 -19.90 9.21
CA LEU A 4 2.55 -18.53 9.58
C LEU A 4 3.40 -17.88 8.47
N LEU A 5 4.37 -18.62 7.93
CA LEU A 5 5.18 -18.16 6.79
C LEU A 5 4.32 -17.87 5.56
N GLU A 6 3.36 -18.74 5.26
CA GLU A 6 2.45 -18.59 4.12
C GLU A 6 1.55 -17.35 4.27
N ASN A 7 1.02 -17.10 5.46
CA ASN A 7 0.26 -15.88 5.75
C ASN A 7 1.15 -14.63 5.63
N SER A 8 2.37 -14.66 6.16
CA SER A 8 3.32 -13.56 6.02
C SER A 8 3.66 -13.28 4.55
N MET A 9 3.91 -14.30 3.74
CA MET A 9 4.14 -14.13 2.30
C MET A 9 2.94 -13.50 1.58
N MET A 10 1.72 -13.92 1.94
CA MET A 10 0.51 -13.33 1.38
C MET A 10 0.35 -11.86 1.76
N SER A 11 0.66 -11.49 3.00
CA SER A 11 0.64 -10.11 3.47
C SER A 11 1.68 -9.26 2.73
N LEU A 12 2.91 -9.76 2.57
CA LEU A 12 3.96 -9.07 1.80
C LEU A 12 3.61 -8.95 0.31
N ALA A 13 2.95 -9.94 -0.28
CA ALA A 13 2.54 -9.91 -1.69
C ALA A 13 1.52 -8.80 -2.00
N LYS A 14 0.75 -8.34 -1.00
CA LYS A 14 -0.22 -7.24 -1.11
C LYS A 14 0.41 -5.85 -0.87
N SER A 15 1.69 -5.78 -0.50
CA SER A 15 2.34 -4.52 -0.15
C SER A 15 2.84 -3.77 -1.40
N PHE A 16 2.56 -2.46 -1.50
CA PHE A 16 2.96 -1.62 -2.63
C PHE A 16 3.69 -0.33 -2.19
N PHE A 17 4.99 -0.46 -1.93
CA PHE A 17 5.86 0.66 -1.52
C PHE A 17 5.98 1.85 -2.49
N PRO A 18 5.88 1.70 -3.83
CA PRO A 18 5.95 2.86 -4.72
C PRO A 18 4.92 3.96 -4.41
N LEU A 19 3.76 3.61 -3.84
CA LEU A 19 2.72 4.58 -3.45
C LEU A 19 3.21 5.58 -2.39
N THR A 20 4.08 5.16 -1.48
CA THR A 20 4.59 5.97 -0.37
C THR A 20 6.06 6.36 -0.55
N ALA A 21 6.70 5.97 -1.65
CA ALA A 21 8.13 6.18 -1.89
C ALA A 21 8.56 7.65 -1.88
N TYR A 22 7.65 8.59 -2.13
CA TYR A 22 7.92 10.02 -2.02
C TYR A 22 8.30 10.42 -0.59
N MET A 23 7.78 9.71 0.44
CA MET A 23 8.07 9.99 1.85
C MET A 23 9.54 9.80 2.19
N LYS A 24 10.30 9.00 1.42
CA LYS A 24 11.76 8.87 1.58
C LYS A 24 12.49 10.22 1.56
N LYS A 25 11.93 11.22 0.86
CA LYS A 25 12.51 12.56 0.74
C LYS A 25 12.00 13.54 1.80
N ASP A 26 11.07 13.11 2.65
CA ASP A 26 10.53 13.95 3.71
C ASP A 26 11.60 14.20 4.79
N PRO A 27 11.82 15.46 5.20
CA PRO A 27 12.88 15.82 6.15
C PRO A 27 12.66 15.26 7.56
N GLU A 28 11.40 14.99 7.94
CA GLU A 28 11.05 14.48 9.26
C GLU A 28 10.87 12.95 9.24
N PHE A 29 10.16 12.43 8.25
CA PHE A 29 9.74 11.03 8.20
C PHE A 29 10.55 10.15 7.23
N GLY A 30 11.45 10.73 6.41
CA GLY A 30 12.17 9.98 5.39
C GLY A 30 13.06 8.88 5.94
N ALA A 31 13.77 9.13 7.05
CA ALA A 31 14.59 8.13 7.72
C ALA A 31 13.74 6.98 8.27
N PHE A 32 12.58 7.29 8.84
CA PHE A 32 11.65 6.29 9.36
C PHE A 32 11.05 5.42 8.25
N TRP A 33 10.62 6.04 7.15
CA TRP A 33 10.13 5.30 5.97
C TRP A 33 11.20 4.33 5.44
N GLN A 34 12.47 4.74 5.41
CA GLN A 34 13.57 3.90 4.93
C GLN A 34 13.76 2.66 5.80
N ILE A 35 13.64 2.76 7.13
CA ILE A 35 13.70 1.61 8.04
C ILE A 35 12.62 0.59 7.70
N ILE A 36 11.37 1.03 7.46
CA ILE A 36 10.26 0.14 7.12
C ILE A 36 10.52 -0.56 5.78
N TYR A 37 11.05 0.17 4.79
CA TYR A 37 11.34 -0.40 3.48
C TYR A 37 12.47 -1.43 3.54
N ASP A 38 13.53 -1.14 4.28
CA ASP A 38 14.67 -2.07 4.45
C ASP A 38 14.22 -3.35 5.18
N GLU A 39 13.38 -3.23 6.20
CA GLU A 39 12.81 -4.38 6.91
C GLU A 39 11.90 -5.23 6.01
N PHE A 40 11.10 -4.60 5.14
CA PHE A 40 10.31 -5.31 4.14
C PHE A 40 11.17 -6.13 3.18
N LEU A 41 12.26 -5.54 2.68
CA LEU A 41 13.20 -6.22 1.77
C LEU A 41 13.88 -7.40 2.47
N GLU A 42 14.34 -7.20 3.69
CA GLU A 42 15.02 -8.23 4.48
C GLU A 42 14.06 -9.37 4.84
N THR A 43 12.85 -9.04 5.28
CA THR A 43 11.80 -10.03 5.56
C THR A 43 11.49 -10.85 4.30
N LYS A 44 11.29 -10.20 3.15
CA LYS A 44 11.04 -10.90 1.87
C LYS A 44 12.18 -11.86 1.54
N ARG A 45 13.43 -11.41 1.65
CA ARG A 45 14.63 -12.21 1.37
C ARG A 45 14.69 -13.45 2.26
N LEU A 46 14.44 -13.30 3.56
CA LEU A 46 14.46 -14.39 4.53
C LEU A 46 13.31 -15.38 4.32
N LEU A 47 12.08 -14.90 4.05
CA LEU A 47 10.93 -15.76 3.77
C LEU A 47 11.18 -16.65 2.55
N LEU A 48 11.68 -16.07 1.45
CA LEU A 48 12.01 -16.82 0.23
C LEU A 48 13.11 -17.86 0.48
N LYS A 49 14.16 -17.48 1.22
CA LYS A 49 15.27 -18.37 1.56
C LYS A 49 14.81 -19.56 2.40
N ILE A 50 13.97 -19.33 3.42
CA ILE A 50 13.48 -20.38 4.31
C ILE A 50 12.54 -21.35 3.57
N ALA A 51 11.73 -20.83 2.65
CA ALA A 51 10.79 -21.64 1.88
C ALA A 51 11.41 -22.31 0.65
N GLY A 52 12.60 -21.89 0.22
CA GLY A 52 13.21 -22.37 -1.03
C GLY A 52 12.46 -21.88 -2.28
N HIS A 53 11.76 -20.76 -2.19
CA HIS A 53 11.01 -20.16 -3.30
C HIS A 53 11.83 -19.04 -3.96
N ASN A 54 11.58 -18.80 -5.25
CA ASN A 54 12.10 -17.66 -6.00
C ASN A 54 11.17 -16.44 -5.89
N GLU A 55 9.88 -16.68 -5.66
CA GLU A 55 8.87 -15.63 -5.54
C GLU A 55 7.87 -15.86 -4.42
N LEU A 56 7.22 -14.78 -3.97
CA LEU A 56 6.19 -14.85 -2.94
C LEU A 56 5.01 -15.66 -3.48
N MET A 57 4.48 -16.54 -2.63
CA MET A 57 3.34 -17.41 -2.95
C MET A 57 3.54 -18.34 -4.16
N GLU A 58 4.79 -18.73 -4.47
CA GLU A 58 5.12 -19.66 -5.58
C GLU A 58 4.30 -20.96 -5.54
N ASN A 59 4.01 -21.48 -4.35
CA ASN A 59 3.23 -22.69 -4.13
C ASN A 59 1.69 -22.50 -4.20
N TYR A 60 1.20 -21.27 -4.42
CA TYR A 60 -0.22 -20.93 -4.50
C TYR A 60 -0.53 -20.06 -5.75
N PRO A 61 -0.35 -20.60 -6.96
CA PRO A 61 -0.51 -19.83 -8.20
C PRO A 61 -1.92 -19.24 -8.37
N ASP A 62 -2.97 -19.98 -8.02
CA ASP A 62 -4.35 -19.48 -8.11
C ASP A 62 -4.62 -18.33 -7.13
N GLY A 63 -4.07 -18.44 -5.92
CA GLY A 63 -4.17 -17.39 -4.89
C GLY A 63 -3.43 -16.12 -5.31
N LYS A 64 -2.24 -16.28 -5.90
CA LYS A 64 -1.45 -15.18 -6.46
C LYS A 64 -2.17 -14.50 -7.62
N ALA A 65 -2.67 -15.26 -8.59
CA ALA A 65 -3.44 -14.70 -9.71
C ALA A 65 -4.70 -13.94 -9.23
N SER A 66 -5.36 -14.45 -8.19
CA SER A 66 -6.50 -13.77 -7.57
C SER A 66 -6.12 -12.45 -6.88
N ILE A 67 -4.94 -12.36 -6.28
CA ILE A 67 -4.40 -11.10 -5.73
C ILE A 67 -4.09 -10.15 -6.88
N ASP A 68 -3.34 -10.58 -7.89
CA ASP A 68 -2.90 -9.74 -9.01
C ASP A 68 -4.09 -9.11 -9.77
N ILE A 69 -5.18 -9.84 -9.97
CA ILE A 69 -6.39 -9.31 -10.59
C ILE A 69 -7.03 -8.23 -9.70
N ARG A 70 -7.07 -8.42 -8.38
CA ARG A 70 -7.62 -7.43 -7.44
C ARG A 70 -6.76 -6.19 -7.33
N GLU A 71 -5.44 -6.34 -7.38
CA GLU A 71 -4.50 -5.21 -7.36
C GLU A 71 -4.71 -4.26 -8.55
N ARG A 72 -5.16 -4.76 -9.71
CA ARG A 72 -5.54 -3.90 -10.85
C ARG A 72 -6.69 -2.93 -10.53
N ILE A 73 -7.52 -3.23 -9.53
CA ILE A 73 -8.61 -2.38 -9.05
C ILE A 73 -8.15 -1.53 -7.86
N VAL A 74 -7.39 -2.13 -6.93
CA VAL A 74 -6.91 -1.47 -5.70
C VAL A 74 -5.91 -0.36 -6.02
N LEU A 75 -4.94 -0.59 -6.89
CA LEU A 75 -3.86 0.37 -7.16
C LEU A 75 -4.36 1.73 -7.71
N PRO A 76 -5.29 1.79 -8.70
CA PRO A 76 -5.88 3.05 -9.13
C PRO A 76 -6.63 3.78 -8.01
N LEU A 77 -7.38 3.07 -7.18
CA LEU A 77 -8.13 3.64 -6.07
C LEU A 77 -7.20 4.20 -4.99
N LEU A 78 -6.14 3.48 -4.63
CA LEU A 78 -5.09 3.97 -3.74
C LEU A 78 -4.37 5.20 -4.30
N THR A 79 -4.10 5.22 -5.61
CA THR A 79 -3.46 6.36 -6.27
C THR A 79 -4.33 7.61 -6.21
N ILE A 80 -5.62 7.47 -6.52
CA ILE A 80 -6.62 8.56 -6.42
C ILE A 80 -6.74 9.04 -4.98
N GLN A 81 -6.83 8.11 -4.02
CA GLN A 81 -6.91 8.41 -2.58
C GLN A 81 -5.68 9.22 -2.12
N GLN A 82 -4.48 8.75 -2.48
CA GLN A 82 -3.23 9.38 -2.09
C GLN A 82 -3.09 10.78 -2.71
N TYR A 83 -3.45 10.93 -3.98
CA TYR A 83 -3.49 12.23 -4.62
C TYR A 83 -4.44 13.19 -3.90
N ALA A 84 -5.67 12.76 -3.60
CA ALA A 84 -6.63 13.58 -2.88
C ALA A 84 -6.13 14.01 -1.49
N LEU A 85 -5.48 13.11 -0.74
CA LEU A 85 -4.86 13.43 0.56
C LEU A 85 -3.73 14.47 0.42
N LEU A 86 -2.88 14.35 -0.59
CA LEU A 86 -1.83 15.33 -0.85
C LEU A 86 -2.43 16.70 -1.18
N ARG A 87 -3.47 16.75 -2.02
CA ARG A 87 -4.17 18.00 -2.36
C ARG A 87 -4.82 18.65 -1.15
N ILE A 88 -5.45 17.88 -0.25
CA ILE A 88 -6.00 18.40 1.02
C ILE A 88 -4.87 19.02 1.86
N ASN A 89 -3.74 18.32 2.00
CA ASN A 89 -2.60 18.83 2.77
C ASN A 89 -2.01 20.12 2.17
N GLU A 90 -1.91 20.21 0.85
CA GLU A 90 -1.44 21.40 0.14
C GLU A 90 -2.41 22.58 0.35
N LEU A 91 -3.72 22.37 0.15
CA LEU A 91 -4.75 23.41 0.33
C LEU A 91 -4.79 23.93 1.77
N ASN A 92 -4.63 23.05 2.76
CA ASN A 92 -4.60 23.44 4.18
C ASN A 92 -3.38 24.30 4.55
N LYS A 93 -2.32 24.32 3.73
CA LYS A 93 -1.12 25.16 3.93
C LYS A 93 -1.24 26.53 3.26
N GLU A 94 -2.27 26.76 2.43
CA GLU A 94 -2.48 28.05 1.77
C GLU A 94 -2.94 29.11 2.78
N GLN A 95 -2.60 30.39 2.53
CA GLN A 95 -3.03 31.50 3.39
C GLN A 95 -4.56 31.66 3.44
N LYS A 96 -5.26 31.27 2.37
CA LYS A 96 -6.71 31.27 2.27
C LYS A 96 -7.20 29.97 1.61
N PRO A 97 -7.41 28.90 2.39
CA PRO A 97 -7.81 27.60 1.85
C PRO A 97 -9.18 27.63 1.15
N ASP A 98 -9.29 26.94 0.01
CA ASP A 98 -10.56 26.69 -0.67
C ASP A 98 -11.31 25.53 0.01
N LEU A 99 -12.26 25.87 0.88
CA LEU A 99 -13.01 24.90 1.67
C LEU A 99 -13.91 23.99 0.83
N ASP A 100 -14.47 24.49 -0.28
CA ASP A 100 -15.35 23.70 -1.15
C ASP A 100 -14.55 22.65 -1.92
N LEU A 101 -13.35 23.02 -2.36
CA LEU A 101 -12.42 22.10 -3.00
C LEU A 101 -11.87 21.05 -2.01
N ILE A 102 -11.55 21.44 -0.77
CA ILE A 102 -11.17 20.50 0.30
C ILE A 102 -12.27 19.46 0.52
N GLN A 103 -13.53 19.89 0.69
CA GLN A 103 -14.66 18.98 0.85
C GLN A 103 -14.84 18.04 -0.36
N THR A 104 -14.53 18.51 -1.56
CA THR A 104 -14.57 17.68 -2.77
C THR A 104 -13.51 16.58 -2.71
N TYR A 105 -12.27 16.90 -2.32
CA TYR A 105 -11.23 15.90 -2.13
C TYR A 105 -11.53 14.92 -0.98
N GLU A 106 -12.12 15.38 0.13
CA GLU A 106 -12.53 14.51 1.24
C GLU A 106 -13.56 13.47 0.79
N LYS A 107 -14.51 13.87 -0.06
CA LYS A 107 -15.45 12.92 -0.69
C LYS A 107 -14.72 11.91 -1.58
N ILE A 108 -13.71 12.32 -2.34
CA ILE A 108 -12.89 11.41 -3.15
C ILE A 108 -12.13 10.41 -2.26
N VAL A 109 -11.52 10.87 -1.17
CA VAL A 109 -10.85 9.99 -0.19
C VAL A 109 -11.84 8.96 0.36
N THR A 110 -13.02 9.40 0.78
CA THR A 110 -14.06 8.51 1.33
C THR A 110 -14.53 7.48 0.31
N ARG A 111 -14.76 7.88 -0.94
CA ARG A 111 -15.23 6.98 -2.01
C ARG A 111 -14.16 5.97 -2.43
N SER A 112 -12.91 6.40 -2.55
CA SER A 112 -11.79 5.51 -2.86
C SER A 112 -11.53 4.51 -1.74
N LEU A 113 -11.64 4.94 -0.47
CA LEU A 113 -11.54 4.06 0.70
C LEU A 113 -12.56 2.93 0.67
N PHE A 114 -13.83 3.19 0.33
CA PHE A 114 -14.83 2.14 0.20
C PHE A 114 -14.48 1.10 -0.87
N GLY A 115 -13.98 1.57 -2.02
CA GLY A 115 -13.53 0.68 -3.09
C GLY A 115 -12.34 -0.19 -2.65
N ASN A 116 -11.35 0.42 -1.97
CA ASN A 116 -10.18 -0.27 -1.45
C ASN A 116 -10.56 -1.33 -0.42
N THR A 117 -11.43 -1.01 0.55
CA THR A 117 -11.89 -1.97 1.58
C THR A 117 -12.61 -3.16 0.95
N ASN A 118 -13.47 -2.92 -0.04
CA ASN A 118 -14.23 -3.97 -0.71
C ASN A 118 -13.34 -4.88 -1.57
N ALA A 119 -12.33 -4.33 -2.24
CA ALA A 119 -11.42 -5.09 -3.08
C ALA A 119 -10.35 -5.85 -2.28
N SER A 120 -9.84 -5.26 -1.20
CA SER A 120 -8.73 -5.82 -0.41
C SER A 120 -9.13 -7.04 0.43
N ARG A 121 -10.42 -7.18 0.79
CA ARG A 121 -10.92 -8.25 1.68
C ARG A 121 -10.07 -8.35 2.97
N ASN A 122 -9.62 -9.54 3.37
CA ASN A 122 -8.77 -9.72 4.55
C ASN A 122 -7.34 -9.22 4.30
N SER A 123 -6.92 -8.24 5.12
CA SER A 123 -5.56 -7.68 5.13
C SER A 123 -4.61 -8.36 6.14
N ALA A 124 -5.05 -9.45 6.78
CA ALA A 124 -4.25 -10.20 7.75
C ALA A 124 -3.07 -10.92 7.08
#